data_AF-A0A1A2VWM3-F1
#
_entry.id   AF-A0A1A2VWM3-F1
#
_cell.length_a   1.000
_cell.length_b   1.000
_cell.length_c   1.000
_cell.angle_alpha   90.00
_cell.angle_beta   90.00
_cell.angle_gamma   90.00
#
_symmetry.space_group_name_H-M   'P 1'
#
loop_
_entity.id
_entity.type
_entity.pdbx_description
1 polymer ?
#
loop_
_entity_poly.entity_id
_entity_poly.type
_entity_poly.pdbx_seq_one_letter_code
_entity_poly.pdbx_strand_id
1 'polypeptide(L)'
;MSLVIEEMPDLGITRVSRWVFNCYVLRGGDGAVVVDAGLPRVASDLAGMLNRLGGTVHAVVATHGHSDHVAGAAELVDRYPAPIWLPARTLTYLDGAKPRTPTLGRAASIWPTLIDQPLDRVGFGGFLGGARVAGYGTPAGMRWTGPPPDGGLTDGQSLPGAPEWTVVNAGGHTDDSIALWNPTTRTLLSGDAVLTVRGKVWHTPEIVDATSAAATRKRLEELPVAHLLPGHGRPVHAAETVWPGQRR
;
A
#
# COMPACT_ATOMS: atom_id res chain seq x y z
N MET A 1 -15.56 16.40 -7.45
CA MET A 1 -14.91 16.19 -6.13
C MET A 1 -14.49 14.74 -6.06
N SER A 2 -13.23 14.46 -5.72
CA SER A 2 -12.61 13.16 -6.03
C SER A 2 -11.58 12.66 -5.00
N LEU A 3 -11.43 13.35 -3.86
CA LEU A 3 -10.76 12.81 -2.67
C LEU A 3 -11.77 12.00 -1.84
N VAL A 4 -11.37 10.81 -1.39
CA VAL A 4 -12.09 10.03 -0.39
C VAL A 4 -11.30 10.02 0.90
N ILE A 5 -11.97 10.32 2.00
CA ILE A 5 -11.48 10.09 3.36
C ILE A 5 -12.52 9.22 4.03
N GLU A 6 -12.16 7.97 4.29
CA GLU A 6 -13.05 6.96 4.86
C GLU A 6 -12.48 6.54 6.22
N GLU A 7 -13.18 6.92 7.28
CA GLU A 7 -12.82 6.56 8.64
C GLU A 7 -13.45 5.23 9.03
N MET A 8 -12.63 4.32 9.54
CA MET A 8 -13.02 3.00 10.07
C MET A 8 -12.67 2.98 11.56
N PRO A 9 -13.44 3.66 12.42
CA PRO A 9 -13.08 3.88 13.82
C PRO A 9 -12.91 2.56 14.59
N ASP A 10 -13.74 1.56 14.30
CA ASP A 10 -13.68 0.24 14.93
C ASP A 10 -12.38 -0.52 14.60
N LEU A 11 -11.70 -0.14 13.52
CA LEU A 11 -10.41 -0.72 13.12
C LEU A 11 -9.23 0.18 13.53
N GLY A 12 -9.49 1.42 13.97
CA GLY A 12 -8.46 2.44 14.13
C GLY A 12 -7.81 2.86 12.82
N ILE A 13 -8.52 2.76 11.68
CA ILE A 13 -7.94 3.01 10.35
C ILE A 13 -8.64 4.18 9.68
N THR A 14 -7.90 4.99 8.92
CA THR A 14 -8.47 5.91 7.94
C THR A 14 -7.88 5.64 6.57
N ARG A 15 -8.73 5.44 5.56
CA ARG A 15 -8.32 5.36 4.17
C ARG A 15 -8.40 6.74 3.54
N VAL A 16 -7.32 7.14 2.88
CA VAL A 16 -7.23 8.34 2.04
C VAL A 16 -7.02 7.86 0.61
N SER A 17 -7.91 8.23 -0.31
CA SER A 17 -7.87 7.70 -1.67
C SER A 17 -8.19 8.74 -2.72
N ARG A 18 -7.44 8.69 -3.81
CA ARG A 18 -7.68 9.43 -5.05
C ARG A 18 -8.15 8.50 -6.16
N TRP A 19 -8.78 7.37 -5.81
CA TRP A 19 -9.35 6.36 -6.71
C TRP A 19 -8.37 5.64 -7.66
N VAL A 20 -7.13 6.13 -7.77
CA VAL A 20 -6.07 5.40 -8.45
C VAL A 20 -5.44 4.44 -7.47
N PHE A 21 -4.96 4.92 -6.32
CA PHE A 21 -4.34 4.14 -5.24
C PHE A 21 -4.92 4.55 -3.88
N ASN A 22 -4.70 3.71 -2.87
CA ASN A 22 -5.12 3.91 -1.49
C ASN A 22 -3.92 4.13 -0.58
N CYS A 23 -4.06 5.12 0.31
CA CYS A 23 -3.18 5.33 1.44
C CYS A 23 -3.95 5.01 2.72
N TYR A 24 -3.28 4.49 3.74
CA TYR A 24 -3.89 4.15 5.01
C TYR A 24 -3.18 4.83 6.18
N VAL A 25 -3.96 5.29 7.14
CA VAL A 25 -3.48 5.85 8.40
C VAL A 25 -3.95 4.94 9.52
N LEU A 26 -3.02 4.26 10.17
CA LEU A 26 -3.24 3.39 11.32
C LEU A 26 -3.10 4.24 12.58
N ARG A 27 -4.15 4.34 13.40
CA ARG A 27 -4.14 5.10 14.66
C ARG A 27 -3.70 4.19 15.79
N GLY A 28 -2.71 4.63 16.58
CA GLY A 28 -2.19 3.87 17.71
C GLY A 28 -1.56 4.78 18.75
N GLY A 29 -1.95 4.60 20.02
CA GLY A 29 -1.47 5.45 21.12
C GLY A 29 -1.83 6.92 20.90
N ASP A 30 -0.81 7.78 20.92
CA ASP A 30 -0.87 9.23 20.72
C ASP A 30 -0.50 9.70 19.31
N GLY A 31 -0.39 8.77 18.35
CA GLY A 31 0.03 9.08 16.98
C GLY A 31 -0.51 8.12 15.94
N ALA A 32 0.15 8.11 14.78
CA ALA A 32 -0.25 7.31 13.65
C ALA A 32 0.91 6.72 12.87
N VAL A 33 0.66 5.59 12.20
CA VAL A 33 1.52 5.05 11.14
C VAL A 33 0.84 5.27 9.80
N VAL A 34 1.57 5.80 8.82
CA VAL A 34 1.08 5.93 7.45
C VAL A 34 1.59 4.75 6.64
N VAL A 35 0.68 4.00 6.01
CA VAL A 35 0.98 2.91 5.09
C VAL A 35 0.62 3.35 3.68
N ASP A 36 1.62 3.32 2.81
CA ASP A 36 1.64 3.89 1.47
C ASP A 36 1.35 5.41 1.51
N ALA A 37 2.35 6.20 1.13
CA ALA A 37 2.24 7.66 1.11
C ALA A 37 1.74 8.20 -0.22
N GLY A 38 1.45 7.31 -1.18
CA GLY A 38 0.92 7.70 -2.46
C GLY A 38 1.96 8.37 -3.35
N LEU A 39 1.46 9.23 -4.24
CA LEU A 39 2.28 10.19 -4.99
C LEU A 39 2.50 11.48 -4.19
N PRO A 40 3.51 12.32 -4.53
CA PRO A 40 3.85 13.53 -3.76
C PRO A 40 2.65 14.43 -3.43
N ARG A 41 1.78 14.71 -4.41
CA ARG A 41 0.55 15.51 -4.17
C ARG A 41 -0.41 14.91 -3.14
N VAL A 42 -0.44 13.59 -2.97
CA VAL A 42 -1.28 12.91 -1.98
C VAL A 42 -0.73 13.05 -0.57
N ALA A 43 0.58 13.29 -0.40
CA ALA A 43 1.14 13.67 0.90
C ALA A 43 0.49 14.93 1.49
N SER A 44 -0.03 15.83 0.63
CA SER A 44 -0.80 17.00 1.09
C SER A 44 -2.20 16.62 1.59
N ASP A 45 -2.85 15.63 0.99
CA ASP A 45 -4.15 15.10 1.46
C ASP A 45 -3.98 14.38 2.80
N LEU A 46 -2.91 13.59 2.94
CA LEU A 46 -2.52 12.94 4.19
C LEU A 46 -2.22 13.96 5.29
N ALA A 47 -1.50 15.06 4.99
CA ALA A 47 -1.24 16.12 5.95
C ALA A 47 -2.52 16.73 6.54
N GLY A 48 -3.51 17.01 5.69
CA GLY A 48 -4.82 17.48 6.14
C GLY A 48 -5.51 16.51 7.11
N MET A 49 -5.36 15.20 6.89
CA MET A 49 -5.86 14.17 7.80
C MET A 49 -5.06 14.09 9.10
N LEU A 50 -3.73 14.02 9.02
CA LEU A 50 -2.83 13.86 10.17
C LEU A 50 -2.95 15.02 11.16
N ASN A 51 -3.13 16.25 10.67
CA ASN A 51 -3.40 17.41 11.54
C ASN A 51 -4.66 17.23 12.40
N ARG A 52 -5.69 16.55 11.89
CA ARG A 52 -6.91 16.26 12.66
C ARG A 52 -6.70 15.16 13.71
N LEU A 53 -5.63 14.36 13.57
CA LEU A 53 -5.26 13.28 14.48
C LEU A 53 -4.18 13.69 15.50
N GLY A 54 -3.86 14.98 15.62
CA GLY A 54 -2.86 15.49 16.55
C GLY A 54 -1.46 15.63 15.97
N GLY A 55 -1.23 15.24 14.72
CA GLY A 55 -0.01 15.53 13.97
C GLY A 55 1.21 14.66 14.29
N THR A 56 1.14 13.75 15.27
CA THR A 56 2.23 12.82 15.55
C THR A 56 2.22 11.64 14.57
N VAL A 57 3.31 11.47 13.83
CA VAL A 57 3.54 10.31 12.94
C VAL A 57 4.68 9.48 13.51
N HIS A 58 4.38 8.22 13.86
CA HIS A 58 5.34 7.27 14.43
C HIS A 58 6.18 6.58 13.36
N ALA A 59 5.62 6.39 12.16
CA ALA A 59 6.33 5.82 11.01
C ALA A 59 5.61 6.11 9.69
N VAL A 60 6.37 6.17 8.61
CA VAL A 60 5.88 6.09 7.24
C VAL A 60 6.38 4.79 6.62
N VAL A 61 5.46 3.99 6.10
CA VAL A 61 5.70 2.63 5.60
C VAL A 61 5.23 2.54 4.16
N ALA A 62 5.92 1.76 3.32
CA ALA A 62 5.39 1.36 2.03
C ALA A 62 5.24 -0.16 1.93
N THR A 63 4.23 -0.62 1.21
CA THR A 63 4.00 -2.05 0.92
C THR A 63 4.97 -2.58 -0.13
N HIS A 64 5.46 -1.72 -1.02
CA HIS A 64 6.48 -2.01 -2.03
C HIS A 64 7.02 -0.71 -2.64
N GLY A 65 8.04 -0.81 -3.49
CA GLY A 65 8.72 0.37 -4.03
C GLY A 65 8.10 0.98 -5.30
N HIS A 66 6.88 0.60 -5.72
CA HIS A 66 6.23 1.31 -6.82
C HIS A 66 5.97 2.77 -6.46
N SER A 67 6.08 3.63 -7.46
CA SER A 67 6.02 5.08 -7.29
C SER A 67 4.75 5.58 -6.61
N ASP A 68 3.62 5.00 -6.94
CA ASP A 68 2.31 5.37 -6.40
C ASP A 68 2.05 4.86 -4.97
N HIS A 69 3.02 4.14 -4.38
CA HIS A 69 2.98 3.74 -2.97
C HIS A 69 4.02 4.49 -2.14
N VAL A 70 5.21 4.71 -2.69
CA VAL A 70 6.37 5.21 -1.93
C VAL A 70 6.70 6.69 -2.19
N ALA A 71 6.28 7.28 -3.31
CA ALA A 71 6.80 8.58 -3.74
C ALA A 71 6.45 9.73 -2.80
N GLY A 72 5.29 9.67 -2.16
CA GLY A 72 4.84 10.70 -1.21
C GLY A 72 5.57 10.68 0.13
N ALA A 73 6.36 9.63 0.42
CA ALA A 73 6.95 9.44 1.75
C ALA A 73 7.93 10.57 2.09
N ALA A 74 8.78 10.97 1.15
CA ALA A 74 9.74 12.05 1.34
C ALA A 74 9.05 13.39 1.68
N GLU A 75 8.02 13.77 0.89
CA GLU A 75 7.26 15.00 1.13
C GLU A 75 6.48 14.95 2.45
N LEU A 76 6.04 13.76 2.86
CA LEU A 76 5.31 13.59 4.10
C LEU A 76 6.23 13.75 5.32
N VAL A 77 7.43 13.16 5.31
CA VAL A 77 8.36 13.26 6.45
C VAL A 77 9.01 14.64 6.59
N ASP A 78 9.11 15.41 5.50
CA ASP A 78 9.50 16.83 5.58
C ASP A 78 8.51 17.65 6.43
N ARG A 79 7.24 17.22 6.50
CA ARG A 79 6.17 17.88 7.27
C ARG A 79 5.95 17.25 8.64
N TYR A 80 6.08 15.93 8.71
CA TYR A 80 5.88 15.13 9.91
C TYR A 80 7.12 14.24 10.10
N PRO A 81 8.18 14.76 10.75
CA PRO A 81 9.41 14.02 10.94
C PRO A 81 9.14 12.66 11.60
N ALA A 82 9.40 11.59 10.88
CA ALA A 82 9.12 10.22 11.28
C ALA A 82 10.05 9.26 10.53
N PRO A 83 10.35 8.07 11.09
CA PRO A 83 11.16 7.08 10.42
C PRO A 83 10.44 6.50 9.19
N ILE A 84 11.19 6.25 8.12
CA ILE A 84 10.71 5.60 6.89
C ILE A 84 11.12 4.12 6.90
N TRP A 85 10.13 3.24 6.72
CA TRP A 85 10.34 1.81 6.63
C TRP A 85 9.86 1.30 5.28
N LEU A 86 10.77 0.69 4.52
CA LEU A 86 10.46 0.06 3.24
C LEU A 86 10.67 -1.44 3.37
N PRO A 87 10.10 -2.28 2.49
CA PRO A 87 10.45 -3.70 2.47
C PRO A 87 11.96 -3.89 2.35
N ALA A 88 12.51 -4.86 3.08
CA ALA A 88 13.95 -5.07 3.14
C ALA A 88 14.57 -5.27 1.74
N ARG A 89 13.81 -5.87 0.82
CA ARG A 89 14.23 -6.02 -0.58
C ARG A 89 14.24 -4.70 -1.36
N THR A 90 13.29 -3.79 -1.09
CA THR A 90 13.27 -2.45 -1.71
C THR A 90 14.56 -1.67 -1.42
N LEU A 91 15.16 -1.85 -0.24
CA LEU A 91 16.42 -1.21 0.13
C LEU A 91 17.60 -1.58 -0.80
N THR A 92 17.52 -2.76 -1.44
CA THR A 92 18.54 -3.22 -2.40
C THR A 92 18.43 -2.54 -3.76
N TYR A 93 17.41 -1.68 -3.96
CA TYR A 93 17.14 -1.02 -5.23
C TYR A 93 17.35 0.49 -5.21
N LEU A 94 17.58 1.10 -4.04
CA LEU A 94 17.53 2.56 -3.86
C LEU A 94 18.54 3.34 -4.73
N ASP A 95 19.60 2.68 -5.19
CA ASP A 95 20.69 3.25 -5.98
C ASP A 95 20.41 3.32 -7.49
N GLY A 96 19.18 3.08 -7.93
CA GLY A 96 18.83 3.07 -9.36
C GLY A 96 18.69 1.67 -9.95
N ALA A 97 18.84 0.61 -9.16
CA ALA A 97 18.62 -0.74 -9.65
C ALA A 97 17.21 -0.90 -10.26
N LYS A 98 17.11 -1.80 -11.23
CA LYS A 98 15.83 -2.12 -11.89
C LYS A 98 15.25 -3.39 -11.25
N PRO A 99 14.31 -3.27 -10.32
CA PRO A 99 13.66 -4.43 -9.74
C PRO A 99 12.81 -5.17 -10.77
N ARG A 100 12.42 -6.39 -10.43
CA ARG A 100 11.39 -7.09 -11.20
C ARG A 100 10.07 -6.35 -10.98
N THR A 101 9.57 -5.75 -12.06
CA THR A 101 8.27 -5.06 -12.11
C THR A 101 7.44 -5.64 -13.25
N PRO A 102 6.10 -5.66 -13.14
CA PRO A 102 5.23 -6.10 -14.23
C PRO A 102 5.58 -5.41 -15.55
N THR A 103 5.55 -6.17 -16.65
CA THR A 103 5.72 -5.59 -17.99
C THR A 103 4.56 -4.67 -18.32
N LEU A 104 4.72 -3.74 -19.27
CA LEU A 104 3.65 -2.82 -19.66
C LEU A 104 2.33 -3.54 -20.01
N GLY A 105 2.42 -4.69 -20.69
CA GLY A 105 1.25 -5.52 -21.01
C GLY A 105 0.58 -6.15 -19.79
N ARG A 106 1.36 -6.53 -18.76
CA ARG A 106 0.81 -7.02 -17.48
C ARG A 106 0.27 -5.88 -16.62
N ALA A 107 0.92 -4.72 -16.61
CA ALA A 107 0.45 -3.53 -15.91
C ALA A 107 -0.91 -3.05 -16.44
N ALA A 108 -1.16 -3.18 -17.75
CA ALA A 108 -2.46 -2.89 -18.34
C ALA A 108 -3.61 -3.75 -17.76
N SER A 109 -3.30 -4.86 -17.10
CA SER A 109 -4.32 -5.71 -16.52
C SER A 109 -5.06 -5.07 -15.34
N ILE A 110 -4.50 -4.05 -14.67
CA ILE A 110 -5.16 -3.30 -13.59
C ILE A 110 -6.44 -2.56 -14.04
N TRP A 111 -6.66 -2.42 -15.36
CA TRP A 111 -7.75 -1.65 -15.95
C TRP A 111 -9.15 -1.90 -15.34
N PRO A 112 -9.60 -3.15 -15.07
CA PRO A 112 -10.89 -3.41 -14.43
C PRO A 112 -11.05 -2.70 -13.07
N THR A 113 -9.97 -2.61 -12.28
CA THR A 113 -9.94 -1.90 -10.99
C THR A 113 -10.06 -0.40 -11.18
N LEU A 114 -9.38 0.15 -12.19
CA LEU A 114 -9.38 1.60 -12.44
C LEU A 114 -10.73 2.10 -12.97
N ILE A 115 -11.36 1.38 -13.90
CA ILE A 115 -12.65 1.81 -14.49
C ILE A 115 -13.85 1.59 -13.58
N ASP A 116 -13.71 0.78 -12.52
CA ASP A 116 -14.75 0.57 -11.50
C ASP A 116 -14.86 1.74 -10.51
N GLN A 117 -14.00 2.75 -10.67
CA GLN A 117 -13.87 3.87 -9.76
C GLN A 117 -14.08 5.21 -10.49
N PRO A 118 -14.54 6.26 -9.77
CA PRO A 118 -14.60 7.61 -10.33
C PRO A 118 -13.22 8.10 -10.81
N LEU A 119 -13.22 8.87 -11.91
CA LEU A 119 -12.01 9.54 -12.38
C LEU A 119 -11.63 10.71 -11.46
N ASP A 120 -10.46 10.63 -10.82
CA ASP A 120 -9.82 11.75 -10.12
C ASP A 120 -8.69 12.34 -10.99
N ARG A 121 -8.78 13.64 -11.30
CA ARG A 121 -7.78 14.32 -12.15
C ARG A 121 -6.42 14.50 -11.48
N VAL A 122 -6.37 14.59 -10.15
CA VAL A 122 -5.13 14.73 -9.37
C VAL A 122 -4.39 13.39 -9.30
N GLY A 123 -5.09 12.31 -8.94
CA GLY A 123 -4.57 10.95 -8.92
C GLY A 123 -4.11 10.52 -10.31
N PHE A 124 -4.96 10.71 -11.34
CA PHE A 124 -4.62 10.37 -12.71
C PHE A 124 -3.45 11.21 -13.26
N GLY A 125 -3.45 12.52 -13.01
CA GLY A 125 -2.35 13.40 -13.43
C GLY A 125 -1.03 13.06 -12.74
N GLY A 126 -1.08 12.68 -11.46
CA GLY A 126 0.09 12.20 -10.73
C GLY A 126 0.63 10.89 -11.31
N PHE A 127 -0.26 9.92 -11.57
CA PHE A 127 0.11 8.62 -12.13
C PHE A 127 0.83 8.76 -13.47
N LEU A 128 0.32 9.63 -14.37
CA LEU A 128 0.98 9.94 -15.64
C LEU A 128 2.34 10.65 -15.47
N GLY A 129 2.53 11.39 -14.38
CA GLY A 129 3.78 12.10 -14.06
C GLY A 129 4.87 11.23 -13.44
N GLY A 130 4.64 9.91 -13.29
CA GLY A 130 5.45 9.00 -12.47
C GLY A 130 6.94 8.93 -12.81
N ALA A 131 7.35 9.26 -14.04
CA ALA A 131 8.76 9.15 -14.49
C ALA A 131 9.79 9.97 -13.67
N ARG A 132 9.33 10.94 -12.85
CA ARG A 132 10.20 11.82 -12.06
C ARG A 132 10.01 11.70 -10.55
N VAL A 133 9.15 10.81 -10.09
CA VAL A 133 8.87 10.66 -8.66
C VAL A 133 9.70 9.52 -8.07
N ALA A 134 9.81 9.45 -6.75
CA ALA A 134 10.53 8.37 -6.11
C ALA A 134 9.82 7.01 -6.31
N GLY A 135 10.56 5.90 -6.29
CA GLY A 135 10.02 4.57 -6.58
C GLY A 135 10.46 4.01 -7.93
N TYR A 136 9.93 2.84 -8.29
CA TYR A 136 10.03 2.22 -9.62
C TYR A 136 8.65 2.04 -10.26
N GLY A 137 8.59 1.38 -11.43
CA GLY A 137 7.40 1.31 -12.30
C GLY A 137 7.55 2.16 -13.57
N THR A 138 8.71 2.79 -13.73
CA THR A 138 9.09 3.61 -14.88
C THR A 138 10.37 3.06 -15.53
N PRO A 139 10.71 3.47 -16.76
CA PRO A 139 11.97 3.05 -17.39
C PRO A 139 13.24 3.43 -16.61
N ALA A 140 13.12 4.33 -15.63
CA ALA A 140 14.22 4.94 -14.90
C ALA A 140 14.73 4.09 -13.71
N GLY A 141 14.13 2.93 -13.44
CA GLY A 141 14.48 2.07 -12.29
C GLY A 141 13.89 2.58 -10.97
N MET A 142 14.37 2.04 -9.85
CA MET A 142 14.04 2.55 -8.52
C MET A 142 14.84 3.82 -8.24
N ARG A 143 14.17 4.97 -8.14
CA ARG A 143 14.81 6.23 -7.76
C ARG A 143 14.34 6.61 -6.37
N TRP A 144 15.21 6.54 -5.38
CA TRP A 144 14.90 7.13 -4.08
C TRP A 144 15.47 8.54 -3.99
N THR A 145 14.62 9.51 -3.67
CA THR A 145 15.02 10.93 -3.55
C THR A 145 14.70 11.53 -2.18
N GLY A 146 14.25 10.71 -1.23
CA GLY A 146 13.98 11.12 0.14
C GLY A 146 15.18 10.92 1.07
N PRO A 147 15.03 11.21 2.38
CA PRO A 147 16.03 10.84 3.38
C PRO A 147 16.24 9.32 3.39
N PRO A 148 17.42 8.81 3.81
CA PRO A 148 17.65 7.38 3.90
C PRO A 148 16.55 6.67 4.71
N PRO A 149 15.97 5.56 4.23
CA PRO A 149 15.05 4.76 5.04
C PRO A 149 15.74 4.24 6.31
N ASP A 150 15.04 4.25 7.42
CA ASP A 150 15.53 3.84 8.74
C ASP A 150 15.73 2.32 8.86
N GLY A 151 15.03 1.55 8.02
CA GLY A 151 15.24 0.10 7.98
C GLY A 151 14.35 -0.65 7.01
N GLY A 152 14.60 -1.95 6.96
CA GLY A 152 13.97 -2.89 6.04
C GLY A 152 12.90 -3.72 6.73
N LEU A 153 11.72 -3.82 6.12
CA LEU A 153 10.66 -4.64 6.64
C LEU A 153 10.82 -6.11 6.22
N THR A 154 10.80 -7.02 7.19
CA THR A 154 10.97 -8.47 6.98
C THR A 154 9.74 -9.26 7.43
N ASP A 155 9.54 -10.43 6.82
CA ASP A 155 8.41 -11.31 7.13
C ASP A 155 8.34 -11.67 8.63
N GLY A 156 7.12 -11.66 9.19
CA GLY A 156 6.83 -12.09 10.55
C GLY A 156 7.14 -11.08 11.66
N GLN A 157 7.79 -9.95 11.37
CA GLN A 157 8.04 -8.94 12.40
C GLN A 157 6.81 -8.07 12.69
N SER A 158 6.75 -7.49 13.88
CA SER A 158 5.82 -6.41 14.20
C SER A 158 6.14 -5.13 13.43
N LEU A 159 5.12 -4.39 13.02
CA LEU A 159 5.28 -3.12 12.32
C LEU A 159 5.78 -2.02 13.27
N PRO A 160 6.89 -1.32 12.97
CA PRO A 160 7.33 -0.17 13.76
C PRO A 160 6.23 0.90 13.87
N GLY A 161 5.95 1.36 15.09
CA GLY A 161 4.89 2.33 15.39
C GLY A 161 3.47 1.76 15.49
N ALA A 162 3.24 0.51 15.06
CA ALA A 162 1.95 -0.17 15.16
C ALA A 162 2.16 -1.67 15.45
N PRO A 163 2.64 -2.03 16.66
CA PRO A 163 3.13 -3.37 16.98
C PRO A 163 2.08 -4.49 16.91
N GLU A 164 0.80 -4.13 16.91
CA GLU A 164 -0.33 -5.03 16.69
C GLU A 164 -0.45 -5.51 15.23
N TRP A 165 0.29 -4.91 14.31
CA TRP A 165 0.39 -5.33 12.91
C TRP A 165 1.62 -6.18 12.67
N THR A 166 1.46 -7.25 11.89
CA THR A 166 2.54 -8.14 11.46
C THR A 166 2.82 -7.95 9.98
N VAL A 167 4.10 -7.83 9.63
CA VAL A 167 4.55 -7.82 8.23
C VAL A 167 4.43 -9.23 7.65
N VAL A 168 3.79 -9.35 6.49
CA VAL A 168 3.63 -10.61 5.76
C VAL A 168 4.30 -10.44 4.40
N ASN A 169 5.27 -11.29 4.06
CA ASN A 169 5.81 -11.31 2.71
C ASN A 169 4.68 -11.64 1.71
N ALA A 170 4.54 -10.79 0.70
CA ALA A 170 3.48 -10.86 -0.30
C ALA A 170 4.04 -10.78 -1.73
N GLY A 171 5.24 -11.31 -1.95
CA GLY A 171 5.90 -11.34 -3.25
C GLY A 171 5.05 -11.99 -4.34
N GLY A 172 5.13 -11.46 -5.56
CA GLY A 172 4.35 -11.95 -6.69
C GLY A 172 4.05 -10.82 -7.66
N HIS A 173 3.33 -9.79 -7.19
CA HIS A 173 3.13 -8.54 -7.93
C HIS A 173 4.48 -7.88 -8.23
N THR A 174 5.23 -7.60 -7.18
CA THR A 174 6.67 -7.28 -7.23
C THR A 174 7.41 -8.24 -6.30
N ASP A 175 8.74 -8.31 -6.38
CA ASP A 175 9.50 -9.24 -5.55
C ASP A 175 9.81 -8.72 -4.14
N ASP A 176 9.60 -7.43 -3.90
CA ASP A 176 9.70 -6.73 -2.61
C ASP A 176 8.33 -6.51 -1.94
N SER A 177 7.22 -6.93 -2.54
CA SER A 177 5.89 -6.76 -1.97
C SER A 177 5.73 -7.37 -0.57
N ILE A 178 5.15 -6.59 0.35
CA ILE A 178 4.62 -7.03 1.63
C ILE A 178 3.13 -6.69 1.76
N ALA A 179 2.46 -7.41 2.65
CA ALA A 179 1.16 -7.09 3.19
C ALA A 179 1.29 -6.86 4.71
N LEU A 180 0.27 -6.25 5.33
CA LEU A 180 0.22 -6.03 6.77
C LEU A 180 -1.03 -6.69 7.36
N TRP A 181 -0.84 -7.50 8.39
CA TRP A 181 -1.91 -8.27 9.02
C TRP A 181 -2.11 -7.85 10.48
N ASN A 182 -3.35 -7.48 10.83
CA ASN A 182 -3.77 -7.27 12.21
C ASN A 182 -4.67 -8.45 12.65
N PRO A 183 -4.20 -9.35 13.53
CA PRO A 183 -4.99 -10.49 13.96
C PRO A 183 -6.18 -10.11 14.85
N THR A 184 -6.08 -9.02 15.61
CA THR A 184 -7.13 -8.57 16.55
C THR A 184 -8.36 -8.09 15.80
N THR A 185 -8.17 -7.19 14.83
CA THR A 185 -9.26 -6.65 14.01
C THR A 185 -9.57 -7.52 12.80
N ARG A 186 -8.76 -8.55 12.56
CA ARG A 186 -8.79 -9.41 11.37
C ARG A 186 -8.71 -8.59 10.08
N THR A 187 -7.80 -7.62 10.05
CA THR A 187 -7.62 -6.69 8.93
C THR A 187 -6.35 -6.99 8.16
N LEU A 188 -6.46 -7.09 6.84
CA LEU A 188 -5.34 -7.26 5.92
C LEU A 188 -5.21 -6.01 5.02
N LEU A 189 -4.08 -5.31 5.11
CA LEU A 189 -3.67 -4.35 4.08
C LEU A 189 -2.83 -5.12 3.06
N SER A 190 -3.39 -5.36 1.87
CA SER A 190 -2.78 -6.28 0.89
C SER A 190 -1.77 -5.62 -0.04
N GLY A 191 -1.66 -4.29 -0.04
CA GLY A 191 -1.00 -3.56 -1.12
C GLY A 191 -1.52 -4.10 -2.46
N ASP A 192 -0.59 -4.49 -3.33
CA ASP A 192 -0.91 -4.94 -4.67
C ASP A 192 -0.89 -6.46 -4.85
N ALA A 193 -0.68 -7.21 -3.76
CA ALA A 193 -0.80 -8.66 -3.77
C ALA A 193 -2.24 -9.13 -4.02
N VAL A 194 -3.22 -8.32 -3.59
CA VAL A 194 -4.65 -8.53 -3.84
C VAL A 194 -5.30 -7.18 -4.08
N LEU A 195 -5.94 -7.03 -5.24
CA LEU A 195 -6.71 -5.86 -5.60
C LEU A 195 -8.21 -6.15 -5.46
N THR A 196 -9.04 -5.15 -5.74
CA THR A 196 -10.49 -5.33 -5.71
C THR A 196 -11.18 -4.71 -6.91
N VAL A 197 -12.22 -5.38 -7.38
CA VAL A 197 -13.06 -4.94 -8.50
C VAL A 197 -14.51 -5.14 -8.10
N ARG A 198 -15.35 -4.10 -8.23
CA ARG A 198 -16.79 -4.13 -7.91
C ARG A 198 -17.07 -4.62 -6.49
N GLY A 199 -16.23 -4.19 -5.54
CA GLY A 199 -16.34 -4.58 -4.13
C GLY A 199 -16.06 -6.06 -3.86
N LYS A 200 -15.27 -6.72 -4.71
CA LYS A 200 -14.85 -8.11 -4.55
C LYS A 200 -13.34 -8.24 -4.71
N VAL A 201 -12.76 -9.20 -4.02
CA VAL A 201 -11.37 -9.62 -4.19
C VAL A 201 -11.09 -9.98 -5.64
N TRP A 202 -9.93 -9.52 -6.12
CA TRP A 202 -9.40 -9.84 -7.43
C TRP A 202 -7.89 -10.07 -7.36
N HIS A 203 -7.47 -11.30 -7.61
CA HIS A 203 -6.05 -11.64 -7.77
C HIS A 203 -5.61 -11.23 -9.18
N THR A 204 -5.00 -10.05 -9.27
CA THR A 204 -4.55 -9.47 -10.53
C THR A 204 -3.48 -10.34 -11.20
N PRO A 205 -3.48 -10.50 -12.54
CA PRO A 205 -2.40 -11.15 -13.28
C PRO A 205 -1.19 -10.23 -13.47
N GLU A 206 -1.21 -9.03 -12.89
CA GLU A 206 -0.10 -8.09 -12.81
C GLU A 206 0.98 -8.61 -11.84
N ILE A 207 1.72 -9.62 -12.27
CA ILE A 207 2.74 -10.30 -11.46
C ILE A 207 4.07 -10.43 -12.21
N VAL A 208 5.16 -10.48 -11.46
CA VAL A 208 6.52 -10.75 -11.95
C VAL A 208 6.94 -12.21 -11.77
N ASP A 209 6.31 -12.92 -10.83
CA ASP A 209 6.66 -14.27 -10.45
C ASP A 209 5.41 -15.09 -10.08
N ALA A 210 5.04 -16.05 -10.93
CA ALA A 210 3.81 -16.81 -10.77
C ALA A 210 3.83 -17.76 -9.56
N THR A 211 4.99 -18.35 -9.27
CA THR A 211 5.18 -19.25 -8.13
C THR A 211 5.04 -18.48 -6.81
N SER A 212 5.69 -17.32 -6.72
CA SER A 212 5.59 -16.44 -5.55
C SER A 212 4.16 -15.92 -5.38
N ALA A 213 3.51 -15.47 -6.46
CA ALA A 213 2.13 -15.01 -6.41
C ALA A 213 1.15 -16.11 -5.93
N ALA A 214 1.33 -17.35 -6.38
CA ALA A 214 0.52 -18.49 -5.93
C ALA A 214 0.77 -18.83 -4.46
N ALA A 215 2.01 -18.77 -3.99
CA ALA A 215 2.36 -18.98 -2.58
C ALA A 215 1.78 -17.87 -1.68
N THR A 216 1.92 -16.61 -2.09
CA THR A 216 1.32 -15.44 -1.44
C THR A 216 -0.19 -15.59 -1.36
N ARG A 217 -0.86 -15.91 -2.47
CA ARG A 217 -2.30 -16.13 -2.50
C ARG A 217 -2.72 -17.17 -1.47
N LYS A 218 -2.09 -18.35 -1.48
CA LYS A 218 -2.40 -19.43 -0.53
C LYS A 218 -2.25 -18.94 0.92
N ARG A 219 -1.15 -18.27 1.24
CA ARG A 219 -0.87 -17.76 2.58
C ARG A 219 -1.89 -16.72 3.05
N LEU A 220 -2.28 -15.79 2.18
CA LEU A 220 -3.26 -14.74 2.51
C LEU A 220 -4.68 -15.33 2.66
N GLU A 221 -5.05 -16.29 1.81
CA GLU A 221 -6.32 -17.02 1.89
C GLU A 221 -6.40 -18.00 3.09
N GLU A 222 -5.31 -18.23 3.82
CA GLU A 222 -5.30 -18.99 5.09
C GLU A 222 -5.58 -18.08 6.31
N LEU A 223 -5.43 -16.76 6.18
CA LEU A 223 -5.72 -15.80 7.25
C LEU A 223 -7.24 -15.62 7.41
N PRO A 224 -7.77 -15.50 8.64
CA PRO A 224 -9.21 -15.30 8.89
C PRO A 224 -9.62 -13.84 8.65
N VAL A 225 -9.40 -13.31 7.44
CA VAL A 225 -9.56 -11.89 7.11
C VAL A 225 -11.04 -11.49 7.12
N ALA A 226 -11.39 -10.51 7.94
CA ALA A 226 -12.71 -9.89 7.94
C ALA A 226 -12.74 -8.55 7.20
N HIS A 227 -11.60 -7.88 7.05
CA HIS A 227 -11.48 -6.61 6.34
C HIS A 227 -10.24 -6.64 5.43
N LEU A 228 -10.45 -6.61 4.12
CA LEU A 228 -9.38 -6.50 3.13
C LEU A 228 -9.30 -5.08 2.59
N LEU A 229 -8.14 -4.46 2.75
CA LEU A 229 -7.85 -3.08 2.42
C LEU A 229 -6.74 -3.04 1.33
N PRO A 230 -7.08 -2.91 0.05
CA PRO A 230 -6.12 -3.09 -1.04
C PRO A 230 -5.37 -1.80 -1.40
N GLY A 231 -4.22 -1.92 -2.07
CA GLY A 231 -3.50 -0.79 -2.68
C GLY A 231 -4.34 -0.09 -3.75
N HIS A 232 -5.11 -0.86 -4.52
CA HIS A 232 -6.05 -0.34 -5.53
C HIS A 232 -7.46 -0.94 -5.41
N GLY A 233 -8.47 -0.10 -5.68
CA GLY A 233 -9.88 -0.46 -5.57
C GLY A 233 -10.48 -0.09 -4.23
N ARG A 234 -11.59 -0.76 -3.86
CA ARG A 234 -12.37 -0.44 -2.66
C ARG A 234 -12.14 -1.48 -1.56
N PRO A 235 -12.15 -1.07 -0.28
CA PRO A 235 -12.22 -2.01 0.84
C PRO A 235 -13.32 -3.07 0.66
N VAL A 236 -13.04 -4.30 1.12
CA VAL A 236 -14.00 -5.40 1.19
C VAL A 236 -14.12 -5.83 2.65
N HIS A 237 -15.34 -6.00 3.14
CA HIS A 237 -15.64 -6.29 4.54
C HIS A 237 -16.52 -7.53 4.69
N ALA A 238 -16.42 -8.17 5.86
CA ALA A 238 -16.98 -9.48 6.20
C ALA A 238 -16.23 -10.66 5.55
N ALA A 239 -15.84 -11.63 6.38
CA ALA A 239 -14.99 -12.75 5.97
C ALA A 239 -15.59 -13.58 4.82
N GLU A 240 -16.91 -13.71 4.82
CA GLU A 240 -17.69 -14.45 3.83
C GLU A 240 -17.62 -13.81 2.44
N THR A 241 -17.31 -12.52 2.36
CA THR A 241 -17.14 -11.79 1.10
C THR A 241 -15.67 -11.65 0.69
N VAL A 242 -14.76 -11.63 1.67
CA VAL A 242 -13.32 -11.51 1.44
C VAL A 242 -12.78 -12.81 0.84
N TRP A 243 -12.94 -13.95 1.50
CA TRP A 243 -12.51 -15.26 1.00
C TRP A 243 -13.72 -16.20 0.84
N PRO A 244 -14.40 -16.21 -0.31
CA PRO A 244 -15.55 -17.08 -0.54
C PRO A 244 -15.13 -18.55 -0.43
N GLY A 245 -15.44 -19.20 0.69
CA GLY A 245 -15.10 -20.62 0.92
C GLY A 245 -14.42 -20.93 2.26
N GLN A 246 -13.90 -19.94 2.99
CA GLN A 246 -13.51 -20.15 4.39
C GLN A 246 -14.77 -20.38 5.24
N ARG A 247 -15.10 -21.65 5.52
CA ARG A 247 -16.12 -21.99 6.52
C ARG A 247 -15.54 -21.68 7.90
N ARG A 248 -16.30 -20.93 8.71
CA ARG A 248 -15.99 -20.64 10.12
C ARG A 248 -15.86 -21.93 10.93
#